data_AF-A0A5N9CT87-F1
#
_entry.id   AF-A0A5N9CT87-F1
#
_cell.length_a   1.000
_cell.length_b   1.000
_cell.length_c   1.000
_cell.angle_alpha   90.00
_cell.angle_beta   90.00
_cell.angle_gamma   90.00
#
_symmetry.space_group_name_H-M   'P 1'
#
loop_
_entity.id
_entity.type
_entity.pdbx_description
1 polymer ?
#
loop_
_entity_poly.entity_id
_entity_poly.type
_entity_poly.pdbx_seq_one_letter_code
_entity_poly.pdbx_strand_id
1 'polypeptide(L)'
;MANQGAAPDLAEHARSSARSGGSGLRFSWTVSISNGQRGVLLPAGPSPLPAIGGPEFQVGQQVRVELGNLAVPVRFVGITTHFPTLIPDRKPFFIVDLTDFQEYARRLPSSISDEPNEMWLALDEDADRSQVILQIAEAAPGLITVRDGEATAALAERNPLAGGGWDGLTIFSMAAIGIVVLLTLTVHSLVSIRTGRMDLAVARVLGFSSRQFFLSLAAERMIIAVLAIAAGAAMGYWPGLEILELVDLTPQGDAPVPPLLPSVKGWLMAGVLAGLLGAATLSVGFAVVAARRLNTAEVLRGGI
;
A
#
# COMPACT_ATOMS: atom_id res chain seq x y z
N MET A 1 -0.19 29.08 -28.91
CA MET A 1 -1.06 28.04 -29.50
C MET A 1 -2.26 28.70 -30.16
N ALA A 2 -2.77 28.12 -31.25
CA ALA A 2 -4.01 28.59 -31.86
C ALA A 2 -5.22 28.31 -30.96
N ASN A 3 -6.25 29.16 -31.02
CA ASN A 3 -7.53 29.00 -30.30
C ASN A 3 -7.45 29.04 -28.75
N GLN A 4 -6.54 29.85 -28.20
CA GLN A 4 -6.51 30.23 -26.76
C GLN A 4 -7.27 31.53 -26.44
N GLY A 5 -7.73 32.26 -27.46
CA GLY A 5 -8.48 33.50 -27.27
C GLY A 5 -9.87 33.25 -26.69
N ALA A 6 -10.46 34.26 -26.06
CA ALA A 6 -11.80 34.18 -25.49
C ALA A 6 -12.91 33.94 -26.53
N ALA A 7 -12.64 34.23 -27.81
CA ALA A 7 -13.57 34.01 -28.91
C ALA A 7 -13.25 32.69 -29.63
N PRO A 8 -14.19 31.72 -29.69
CA PRO A 8 -13.97 30.46 -30.39
C PRO A 8 -13.97 30.65 -31.91
N ASP A 9 -13.16 29.83 -32.60
CA ASP A 9 -13.25 29.69 -34.05
C ASP A 9 -14.60 29.05 -34.44
N LEU A 10 -15.23 29.55 -35.51
CA LEU A 10 -16.55 29.11 -35.97
C LEU A 10 -16.43 28.36 -37.29
N ALA A 11 -16.97 27.14 -37.32
CA ALA A 11 -17.16 26.34 -38.53
C ALA A 11 -18.66 26.09 -38.74
N GLU A 12 -19.23 26.64 -39.82
CA GLU A 12 -20.64 26.50 -40.14
C GLU A 12 -20.85 25.91 -41.53
N HIS A 13 -21.90 25.09 -41.65
CA HIS A 13 -22.39 24.63 -42.94
C HIS A 13 -23.23 25.74 -43.57
N ALA A 14 -22.79 26.25 -44.71
CA ALA A 14 -23.46 27.35 -45.38
C ALA A 14 -23.57 27.04 -46.88
N ARG A 15 -24.80 26.85 -47.36
CA ARG A 15 -25.06 26.68 -48.81
C ARG A 15 -24.59 27.89 -49.62
N SER A 16 -24.67 29.09 -49.04
CA SER A 16 -24.19 30.33 -49.66
C SER A 16 -22.67 30.40 -49.80
N SER A 17 -21.92 29.54 -49.09
CA SER A 17 -20.48 29.42 -49.21
C SER A 17 -20.04 28.33 -50.20
N ALA A 18 -20.96 27.70 -50.92
CA ALA A 18 -20.64 26.73 -51.95
C ALA A 18 -20.13 27.43 -53.22
N ARG A 19 -18.88 27.15 -53.63
CA ARG A 19 -18.35 27.59 -54.93
C ARG A 19 -18.89 26.74 -56.09
N SER A 20 -19.12 25.45 -55.83
CA SER A 20 -19.82 24.50 -56.71
C SER A 20 -20.45 23.38 -55.84
N GLY A 21 -21.55 22.79 -56.30
CA GLY A 21 -22.29 21.75 -55.55
C GLY A 21 -23.36 22.30 -54.59
N GLY A 22 -23.97 21.40 -53.80
CA GLY A 22 -25.13 21.72 -52.93
C GLY A 22 -24.79 22.20 -51.51
N SER A 23 -23.50 22.24 -51.14
CA SER A 23 -23.05 22.62 -49.80
C SER A 23 -21.69 23.29 -49.81
N GLY A 24 -21.48 24.24 -48.90
CA GLY A 24 -20.18 24.83 -48.58
C GLY A 24 -19.93 24.83 -47.08
N LEU A 25 -18.67 24.93 -46.69
CA LEU A 25 -18.25 25.03 -45.29
C LEU A 25 -17.54 26.39 -45.12
N ARG A 26 -17.98 27.17 -44.14
CA ARG A 26 -17.37 28.46 -43.79
C ARG A 26 -16.61 28.30 -42.49
N PHE A 27 -15.31 28.54 -42.55
CA PHE A 27 -14.45 28.61 -41.38
C PHE A 27 -14.04 30.06 -41.13
N SER A 28 -14.31 30.58 -39.94
CA SER A 28 -14.07 31.99 -39.57
C SER A 28 -13.39 32.10 -38.21
N TRP A 29 -12.54 33.11 -38.07
CA TRP A 29 -11.77 33.37 -36.85
C TRP A 29 -11.66 34.88 -36.61
N THR A 30 -11.63 35.29 -35.34
CA THR A 30 -11.53 36.70 -34.94
C THR A 30 -10.14 37.08 -34.42
N VAL A 31 -9.45 36.13 -33.79
CA VAL A 31 -8.10 36.35 -33.23
C VAL A 31 -7.04 36.13 -34.30
N SER A 32 -6.00 36.96 -34.38
CA SER A 32 -4.90 36.78 -35.34
C SER A 32 -4.11 35.49 -35.06
N ILE A 33 -3.59 34.87 -36.13
CA ILE A 33 -2.75 33.67 -36.01
C ILE A 33 -1.34 34.14 -35.69
N SER A 34 -0.98 34.17 -34.40
CA SER A 34 0.37 34.57 -33.95
C SER A 34 1.31 33.38 -33.81
N ASN A 35 0.88 32.33 -33.10
CA ASN A 35 1.65 31.08 -32.89
C ASN A 35 0.73 29.86 -32.95
N GLY A 36 0.84 29.05 -34.00
CA GLY A 36 0.11 27.80 -34.20
C GLY A 36 -0.48 27.67 -35.60
N GLN A 37 -1.15 26.55 -35.86
CA GLN A 37 -1.84 26.31 -37.13
C GLN A 37 -3.36 26.23 -36.91
N ARG A 38 -4.13 26.76 -37.88
CA ARG A 38 -5.59 26.61 -37.94
C ARG A 38 -5.94 25.84 -39.21
N GLY A 39 -6.85 24.90 -39.10
CA GLY A 39 -7.30 24.11 -40.23
C GLY A 39 -8.54 23.32 -39.88
N VAL A 40 -9.10 22.68 -40.90
CA VAL A 40 -10.20 21.74 -40.76
C VAL A 40 -9.61 20.35 -40.65
N LEU A 41 -9.79 19.71 -39.50
CA LEU A 41 -9.46 18.30 -39.33
C LEU A 41 -10.71 17.48 -39.69
N LEU A 42 -10.59 16.58 -40.67
CA LEU A 42 -11.62 15.58 -40.97
C LEU A 42 -11.35 14.36 -40.07
N PRO A 43 -12.21 14.08 -39.06
CA PRO A 43 -11.91 13.02 -38.09
C PRO A 43 -12.11 11.64 -38.72
N ALA A 44 -11.01 10.88 -38.85
CA ALA A 44 -11.02 9.45 -39.20
C ALA A 44 -10.78 8.57 -37.95
N GLY A 45 -11.24 9.02 -36.79
CA GLY A 45 -11.02 8.37 -35.49
C GLY A 45 -11.68 9.16 -34.35
N PRO A 46 -11.52 8.71 -33.10
CA PRO A 46 -12.14 9.38 -31.97
C PRO A 46 -11.52 10.78 -31.76
N SER A 47 -12.38 11.80 -31.75
CA SER A 47 -12.03 13.17 -31.40
C SER A 47 -13.17 13.75 -30.58
N PRO A 48 -12.96 14.14 -29.31
CA PRO A 48 -11.69 14.14 -28.56
C PRO A 48 -11.08 12.74 -28.34
N LEU A 49 -9.76 12.66 -28.15
CA LEU A 49 -9.08 11.40 -27.84
C LEU A 49 -9.52 10.86 -26.48
N PRO A 50 -9.92 9.58 -26.36
CA PRO A 50 -10.22 8.98 -25.07
C PRO A 50 -8.92 8.78 -24.27
N ALA A 51 -8.94 9.14 -22.99
CA ALA A 51 -7.80 8.95 -22.09
C ALA A 51 -8.23 8.46 -20.71
N ILE A 52 -7.28 7.84 -20.00
CA ILE A 52 -7.37 7.58 -18.56
C ILE A 52 -6.55 8.66 -17.87
N GLY A 53 -7.17 9.47 -17.01
CA GLY A 53 -6.51 10.55 -16.29
C GLY A 53 -5.89 10.09 -14.97
N GLY A 54 -4.88 10.82 -14.50
CA GLY A 54 -4.42 10.80 -13.12
C GLY A 54 -5.48 11.30 -12.12
N PRO A 55 -5.19 11.25 -10.81
CA PRO A 55 -6.13 11.58 -9.74
C PRO A 55 -6.68 13.01 -9.76
N GLU A 56 -6.00 13.94 -10.44
CA GLU A 56 -6.40 15.33 -10.61
C GLU A 56 -7.55 15.57 -11.61
N PHE A 57 -7.88 14.57 -12.44
CA PHE A 57 -8.89 14.68 -13.48
C PHE A 57 -10.23 14.04 -13.09
N GLN A 58 -11.27 14.35 -13.86
CA GLN A 58 -12.61 13.79 -13.67
C GLN A 58 -13.11 13.07 -14.93
N VAL A 59 -13.88 11.99 -14.75
CA VAL A 59 -14.51 11.29 -15.86
C VAL A 59 -15.48 12.23 -16.60
N GLY A 60 -15.37 12.28 -17.93
CA GLY A 60 -16.13 13.17 -18.80
C GLY A 60 -15.51 14.56 -18.99
N GLN A 61 -14.51 14.93 -18.18
CA GLN A 61 -13.79 16.19 -18.36
C GLN A 61 -13.05 16.19 -19.70
N GLN A 62 -13.15 17.31 -20.43
CA GLN A 62 -12.44 17.52 -21.68
C GLN A 62 -11.38 18.59 -21.48
N VAL A 63 -10.13 18.25 -21.77
CA VAL A 63 -8.98 19.13 -21.64
C VAL A 63 -8.27 19.22 -22.99
N ARG A 64 -7.59 20.34 -23.23
CA ARG A 64 -6.70 20.50 -24.39
C ARG A 64 -5.28 20.40 -23.90
N VAL A 65 -4.57 19.36 -24.32
CA VAL A 65 -3.17 19.12 -23.95
C VAL A 65 -2.26 19.70 -25.03
N GLU A 66 -1.18 20.35 -24.61
CA GLU A 66 -0.15 20.85 -25.51
C GLU A 66 0.73 19.71 -26.02
N LEU A 67 0.88 19.61 -27.34
CA LEU A 67 1.83 18.73 -28.02
C LEU A 67 2.63 19.56 -29.01
N GLY A 68 3.85 19.94 -28.63
CA GLY A 68 4.64 20.93 -29.36
C GLY A 68 3.88 22.25 -29.46
N ASN A 69 3.57 22.72 -30.69
CA ASN A 69 2.80 23.96 -30.90
C ASN A 69 1.29 23.74 -31.12
N LEU A 70 0.81 22.52 -30.87
CA LEU A 70 -0.56 22.09 -31.16
C LEU A 70 -1.33 21.77 -29.88
N ALA A 71 -2.65 21.94 -29.93
CA ALA A 71 -3.56 21.59 -28.84
C ALA A 71 -4.36 20.34 -29.22
N VAL A 72 -4.18 19.27 -28.46
CA VAL A 72 -4.85 17.98 -28.65
C VAL A 72 -6.04 17.89 -27.70
N PRO A 73 -7.30 17.80 -28.20
CA PRO A 73 -8.46 17.63 -27.34
C PRO A 73 -8.50 16.20 -26.82
N VAL A 74 -8.52 16.06 -25.50
CA VAL A 74 -8.56 14.79 -24.78
C VAL A 74 -9.82 14.78 -23.90
N ARG A 75 -10.52 13.64 -23.85
CA ARG A 75 -11.65 13.39 -22.95
C ARG A 75 -11.32 12.21 -22.04
N PHE A 76 -11.44 12.41 -20.74
CA PHE A 76 -11.18 11.36 -19.77
C PHE A 76 -12.36 10.39 -19.67
N VAL A 77 -12.13 9.12 -19.99
CA VAL A 77 -13.12 8.03 -19.90
C VAL A 77 -12.97 7.18 -18.64
N GLY A 78 -11.84 7.33 -17.95
CA GLY A 78 -11.53 6.68 -16.68
C GLY A 78 -10.47 7.45 -15.92
N ILE A 79 -10.28 7.10 -14.64
CA ILE A 79 -9.28 7.69 -13.76
C ILE A 79 -8.47 6.56 -13.10
N THR A 80 -7.16 6.74 -13.01
CA THR A 80 -6.26 5.86 -12.24
C THR A 80 -5.48 6.68 -11.22
N THR A 81 -5.19 6.07 -10.07
CA THR A 81 -4.41 6.74 -9.02
C THR A 81 -2.92 6.73 -9.31
N HIS A 82 -2.42 5.67 -9.94
CA HIS A 82 -1.00 5.42 -10.12
C HIS A 82 -0.75 4.76 -11.47
N PHE A 83 0.44 4.99 -12.03
CA PHE A 83 0.95 4.30 -13.21
C PHE A 83 2.45 4.05 -13.01
N PRO A 84 3.01 2.93 -13.51
CA PRO A 84 4.45 2.67 -13.41
C PRO A 84 5.27 3.86 -13.91
N THR A 85 6.40 4.13 -13.26
CA THR A 85 7.35 5.24 -13.55
C THR A 85 6.82 6.67 -13.39
N LEU A 86 5.52 6.86 -13.11
CA LEU A 86 4.91 8.17 -12.91
C LEU A 86 4.58 8.43 -11.44
N ILE A 87 4.85 9.66 -11.00
CA ILE A 87 4.62 10.12 -9.63
C ILE A 87 3.55 11.21 -9.70
N PRO A 88 2.28 10.90 -9.35
CA PRO A 88 1.14 11.81 -9.53
C PRO A 88 1.35 13.16 -8.83
N ASP A 89 1.92 13.15 -7.63
CA ASP A 89 2.14 14.35 -6.82
C ASP A 89 3.19 15.31 -7.42
N ARG A 90 4.08 14.79 -8.27
CA ARG A 90 5.11 15.61 -8.94
C ARG A 90 4.60 16.21 -10.24
N LYS A 91 3.89 15.43 -11.05
CA LYS A 91 3.36 15.87 -12.35
C LYS A 91 2.03 15.17 -12.67
N PRO A 92 1.02 15.95 -13.13
CA PRO A 92 -0.18 15.40 -13.74
C PRO A 92 0.16 14.46 -14.89
N PHE A 93 -0.62 13.39 -15.05
CA PHE A 93 -0.43 12.44 -16.13
C PHE A 93 -1.75 11.92 -16.68
N PHE A 94 -1.68 11.38 -17.89
CA PHE A 94 -2.79 10.68 -18.50
C PHE A 94 -2.27 9.64 -19.48
N ILE A 95 -3.11 8.67 -19.78
CA ILE A 95 -2.80 7.54 -20.65
C ILE A 95 -3.76 7.60 -21.83
N VAL A 96 -3.21 7.56 -23.04
CA VAL A 96 -3.97 7.46 -24.28
C VAL A 96 -3.58 6.18 -24.99
N ASP A 97 -4.49 5.67 -25.82
CA ASP A 97 -4.13 4.59 -26.73
C ASP A 97 -3.06 5.10 -27.72
N LEU A 98 -1.97 4.34 -27.84
CA LEU A 98 -0.83 4.71 -28.68
C LEU A 98 -1.22 4.78 -30.16
N THR A 99 -2.10 3.87 -30.61
CA THR A 99 -2.54 3.81 -32.01
C THR A 99 -3.41 5.02 -32.33
N ASP A 100 -4.40 5.32 -31.50
CA ASP A 100 -5.26 6.50 -31.65
C ASP A 100 -4.46 7.80 -31.61
N PHE A 101 -3.48 7.90 -30.70
CA PHE A 101 -2.59 9.04 -30.60
C PHE A 101 -1.72 9.21 -31.86
N GLN A 102 -1.08 8.15 -32.34
CA GLN A 102 -0.26 8.19 -33.55
C GLN A 102 -1.09 8.53 -34.79
N GLU A 103 -2.28 7.95 -34.93
CA GLU A 103 -3.22 8.28 -35.99
C GLU A 103 -3.67 9.75 -35.93
N TYR A 104 -3.94 10.27 -34.74
CA TYR A 104 -4.23 11.69 -34.55
C TYR A 104 -3.03 12.58 -34.91
N ALA A 105 -1.83 12.24 -34.42
CA ALA A 105 -0.60 12.99 -34.64
C ALA A 105 -0.18 13.04 -36.11
N ARG A 106 -0.27 11.91 -36.85
CA ARG A 106 0.01 11.84 -38.30
C ARG A 106 -0.83 12.80 -39.14
N ARG A 107 -2.02 13.18 -38.66
CA ARG A 107 -2.94 14.11 -39.34
C ARG A 107 -2.61 15.57 -39.04
N LEU A 108 -1.78 15.82 -38.05
CA LEU A 108 -1.35 17.17 -37.71
C LEU A 108 -0.22 17.61 -38.64
N PRO A 109 -0.23 18.87 -39.12
CA PRO A 109 0.77 19.36 -40.07
C PRO A 109 2.21 19.38 -39.53
N SER A 110 2.36 19.39 -38.21
CA SER A 110 3.64 19.26 -37.50
C SER A 110 3.56 18.03 -36.59
N SER A 111 3.61 16.84 -37.19
CA SER A 111 3.62 15.56 -36.50
C SER A 111 4.98 15.36 -35.81
N ILE A 112 5.11 15.84 -34.57
CA ILE A 112 6.18 15.40 -33.68
C ILE A 112 5.65 14.12 -33.03
N SER A 113 6.00 12.98 -33.62
CA SER A 113 5.86 11.70 -32.93
C SER A 113 7.17 11.48 -32.21
N ASP A 114 7.19 11.68 -30.90
CA ASP A 114 8.31 11.18 -30.10
C ASP A 114 8.32 9.65 -30.22
N GLU A 115 9.53 9.08 -30.29
CA GLU A 115 9.69 7.63 -30.26
C GLU A 115 9.30 7.11 -28.86
N PRO A 116 8.73 5.89 -28.74
CA PRO A 116 8.43 5.31 -27.45
C PRO A 116 9.69 5.21 -26.58
N ASN A 117 9.70 5.89 -25.44
CA ASN A 117 10.86 5.88 -24.53
C ASN A 117 10.96 4.59 -23.69
N GLU A 118 9.82 3.96 -23.41
CA GLU A 118 9.71 2.80 -22.54
C GLU A 118 8.72 1.78 -23.12
N MET A 119 9.01 0.49 -22.89
CA MET A 119 8.14 -0.62 -23.27
C MET A 119 8.05 -1.61 -22.11
N TRP A 120 6.82 -1.97 -21.75
CA TRP A 120 6.56 -3.00 -20.75
C TRP A 120 6.27 -4.32 -21.45
N LEU A 121 7.01 -5.36 -21.07
CA LEU A 121 6.89 -6.70 -21.61
C LEU A 121 6.45 -7.65 -20.49
N ALA A 122 5.34 -8.34 -20.70
CA ALA A 122 4.96 -9.48 -19.88
C ALA A 122 5.58 -10.75 -20.46
N LEU A 123 6.11 -11.61 -19.59
CA LEU A 123 6.65 -12.91 -19.95
C LEU A 123 5.60 -13.98 -19.64
N ASP A 124 5.50 -14.99 -20.50
CA ASP A 124 4.74 -16.20 -20.21
C ASP A 124 5.37 -16.97 -19.03
N GLU A 125 4.56 -17.70 -18.27
CA GLU A 125 5.01 -18.39 -17.04
C GLU A 125 6.15 -19.39 -17.29
N ASP A 126 6.17 -20.03 -18.47
CA ASP A 126 7.16 -21.05 -18.86
C ASP A 126 8.44 -20.46 -19.50
N ALA A 127 8.49 -19.14 -19.73
CA ALA A 127 9.61 -18.52 -20.42
C ALA A 127 10.86 -18.37 -19.53
N ASP A 128 12.04 -18.76 -20.02
CA ASP A 128 13.30 -18.47 -19.34
C ASP A 128 13.65 -16.98 -19.48
N ARG A 129 13.40 -16.24 -18.39
CA ARG A 129 13.63 -14.80 -18.31
C ARG A 129 15.07 -14.40 -18.64
N SER A 130 16.06 -15.17 -18.18
CA SER A 130 17.46 -14.84 -18.44
C SER A 130 17.79 -14.97 -19.92
N GLN A 131 17.24 -15.98 -20.59
CA GLN A 131 17.38 -16.12 -22.03
C GLN A 131 16.67 -14.99 -22.79
N VAL A 132 15.47 -14.61 -22.39
CA VAL A 132 14.74 -13.52 -23.07
C VAL A 132 15.49 -12.19 -22.95
N ILE A 133 16.04 -11.87 -21.78
CA ILE A 133 16.85 -10.65 -21.59
C ILE A 133 18.07 -10.66 -22.52
N LEU A 134 18.76 -11.79 -22.64
CA LEU A 134 19.92 -11.93 -23.53
C LEU A 134 19.51 -11.78 -25.00
N GLN A 135 18.39 -12.38 -25.42
CA GLN A 135 17.88 -12.26 -26.78
C GLN A 135 17.49 -10.83 -27.13
N ILE A 136 16.87 -10.09 -26.21
CA ILE A 136 16.55 -8.66 -26.40
C ILE A 136 17.85 -7.84 -26.54
N ALA A 137 18.85 -8.11 -25.70
CA ALA A 137 20.14 -7.43 -25.77
C ALA A 137 20.89 -7.73 -27.08
N GLU A 138 20.77 -8.95 -27.60
CA GLU A 138 21.35 -9.36 -28.89
C GLU A 138 20.62 -8.75 -30.09
N ALA A 139 19.28 -8.64 -30.02
CA ALA A 139 18.47 -8.05 -31.07
C ALA A 139 18.66 -6.52 -31.21
N ALA A 140 18.97 -5.82 -30.11
CA ALA A 140 19.12 -4.37 -30.08
C ALA A 140 20.34 -3.91 -29.24
N PRO A 141 21.57 -4.25 -29.67
CA PRO A 141 22.77 -4.01 -28.88
C PRO A 141 23.03 -2.51 -28.68
N GLY A 142 23.11 -2.08 -27.41
CA GLY A 142 23.46 -0.71 -27.02
C GLY A 142 22.37 0.35 -27.22
N LEU A 143 21.21 -0.02 -27.77
CA LEU A 143 20.08 0.89 -28.01
C LEU A 143 19.03 0.82 -26.88
N ILE A 144 18.91 -0.34 -26.22
CA ILE A 144 17.86 -0.60 -25.23
C ILE A 144 18.49 -0.99 -23.90
N THR A 145 18.01 -0.38 -22.82
CA THR A 145 18.33 -0.82 -21.45
C THR A 145 17.21 -1.70 -20.94
N VAL A 146 17.50 -2.98 -20.70
CA VAL A 146 16.52 -3.92 -20.15
C VAL A 146 16.54 -3.82 -18.63
N ARG A 147 15.39 -3.54 -18.01
CA ARG A 147 15.20 -3.57 -16.56
C ARG A 147 14.30 -4.74 -16.18
N ASP A 148 14.84 -5.66 -15.40
CA ASP A 148 14.07 -6.76 -14.84
C ASP A 148 13.33 -6.29 -13.58
N GLY A 149 12.01 -6.14 -13.70
CA GLY A 149 11.15 -5.74 -12.59
C GLY A 149 11.15 -6.77 -11.45
N GLU A 150 11.20 -8.07 -11.77
CA GLU A 150 11.15 -9.14 -10.77
C GLU A 150 12.48 -9.24 -10.02
N ALA A 151 13.61 -9.16 -10.73
CA ALA A 151 14.91 -9.11 -10.08
C ALA A 151 15.05 -7.89 -9.17
N THR A 152 14.51 -6.74 -9.60
CA THR A 152 14.50 -5.51 -8.78
C THR A 152 13.61 -5.68 -7.54
N ALA A 153 12.43 -6.30 -7.70
CA ALA A 153 11.54 -6.61 -6.59
C ALA A 153 12.18 -7.60 -5.59
N ALA A 154 12.80 -8.67 -6.08
CA ALA A 154 13.51 -9.65 -5.27
C ALA A 154 14.73 -9.06 -4.54
N LEU A 155 15.45 -8.12 -5.18
CA LEU A 155 16.53 -7.38 -4.53
C LEU A 155 15.99 -6.44 -3.45
N ALA A 156 14.87 -5.76 -3.68
CA ALA A 156 14.21 -4.95 -2.67
C ALA A 156 13.75 -5.79 -1.47
N GLU A 157 13.20 -6.98 -1.72
CA GLU A 157 12.77 -7.92 -0.69
C GLU A 157 13.95 -8.50 0.12
N ARG A 158 15.16 -8.56 -0.44
CA ARG A 158 16.34 -9.05 0.29
C ARG A 158 17.16 -7.93 0.94
N ASN A 159 16.94 -6.69 0.53
CA ASN A 159 17.72 -5.56 1.01
C ASN A 159 17.24 -5.17 2.42
N PRO A 160 18.09 -5.31 3.47
CA PRO A 160 17.70 -4.98 4.84
C PRO A 160 17.34 -3.50 5.02
N LEU A 161 17.88 -2.60 4.19
CA LEU A 161 17.53 -1.19 4.18
C LEU A 161 16.22 -0.89 3.44
N ALA A 162 15.76 -1.80 2.57
CA ALA A 162 14.56 -1.63 1.76
C ALA A 162 13.34 -2.43 2.26
N GLY A 163 13.43 -3.09 3.42
CA GLY A 163 12.29 -3.83 4.01
C GLY A 163 12.55 -5.31 4.28
N GLY A 164 13.54 -5.92 3.61
CA GLY A 164 13.74 -7.37 3.65
C GLY A 164 14.12 -8.01 4.98
N GLY A 165 14.84 -7.28 5.82
CA GLY A 165 15.32 -7.79 7.12
C GLY A 165 14.31 -7.64 8.26
N TRP A 166 13.23 -6.88 8.05
CA TRP A 166 12.32 -6.49 9.12
C TRP A 166 11.46 -7.65 9.62
N ASP A 167 11.20 -8.64 8.77
CA ASP A 167 10.51 -9.87 9.17
C ASP A 167 11.31 -10.72 10.14
N GLY A 168 12.60 -10.90 9.88
CA GLY A 168 13.49 -11.60 10.79
C GLY A 168 13.62 -10.85 12.12
N LEU A 169 13.78 -9.52 12.05
CA LEU A 169 13.88 -8.67 13.24
C LEU A 169 12.60 -8.69 14.07
N THR A 170 11.42 -8.60 13.45
CA THR A 170 10.14 -8.67 14.15
C THR A 170 9.96 -10.01 14.84
N ILE A 171 10.23 -11.13 14.17
CA ILE A 171 10.18 -12.48 14.79
C ILE A 171 11.14 -12.57 15.97
N PHE A 172 12.38 -12.08 15.82
CA PHE A 172 13.38 -12.10 16.88
C PHE A 172 12.95 -11.25 18.08
N SER A 173 12.48 -10.03 17.85
CA SER A 173 11.96 -9.14 18.89
C SER A 173 10.75 -9.75 19.61
N MET A 174 9.84 -10.40 18.87
CA MET A 174 8.69 -11.09 19.47
C MET A 174 9.14 -12.26 20.35
N ALA A 175 10.11 -13.06 19.90
CA ALA A 175 10.66 -14.16 20.69
C ALA A 175 11.33 -13.64 21.97
N ALA A 176 12.13 -12.58 21.88
CA ALA A 176 12.77 -11.95 23.03
C ALA A 176 11.73 -11.43 24.04
N ILE A 177 10.70 -10.72 23.58
CA ILE A 177 9.59 -10.24 24.42
C ILE A 177 8.85 -11.43 25.05
N GLY A 178 8.58 -12.49 24.28
CA GLY A 178 7.95 -13.71 24.79
C GLY A 178 8.74 -14.37 25.91
N ILE A 179 10.07 -14.44 25.79
CA ILE A 179 10.98 -14.94 26.85
C ILE A 179 10.90 -14.05 28.09
N VAL A 180 10.92 -12.73 27.92
CA VAL A 180 10.79 -11.78 29.04
C VAL A 180 9.46 -11.98 29.76
N VAL A 181 8.34 -12.08 29.04
CA VAL A 181 7.02 -12.32 29.61
C VAL A 181 6.98 -13.65 30.37
N LEU A 182 7.53 -14.72 29.82
CA LEU A 182 7.61 -16.02 30.48
C LEU A 182 8.40 -15.93 31.79
N LEU A 183 9.54 -15.23 31.78
CA LEU A 183 10.36 -15.02 32.97
C LEU A 183 9.61 -14.21 34.02
N THR A 184 8.96 -13.11 33.63
CA THR A 184 8.14 -12.28 34.51
C THR A 184 7.01 -13.08 35.16
N LEU A 185 6.29 -13.89 34.38
CA LEU A 185 5.21 -14.73 34.90
C LEU A 185 5.72 -15.82 35.83
N THR A 186 6.90 -16.39 35.54
CA THR A 186 7.55 -17.37 36.41
C THR A 186 7.90 -16.75 37.76
N VAL A 187 8.59 -15.61 37.75
CA VAL A 187 8.95 -14.86 38.98
C VAL A 187 7.70 -14.48 39.76
N HIS A 188 6.68 -13.93 39.10
CA HIS A 188 5.42 -13.55 39.73
C HIS A 188 4.71 -14.74 40.38
N SER A 189 4.70 -15.89 39.71
CA SER A 189 4.10 -17.13 40.23
C SER A 189 4.86 -17.63 41.47
N LEU A 190 6.20 -17.62 41.45
CA LEU A 190 7.05 -17.98 42.58
C LEU A 190 6.81 -17.09 43.82
N VAL A 191 6.67 -15.78 43.62
CA VAL A 191 6.35 -14.83 44.70
C VAL A 191 4.94 -15.09 45.22
N SER A 192 3.95 -15.27 44.34
CA SER A 192 2.56 -15.52 44.71
C SER A 192 2.40 -16.78 45.59
N ILE A 193 3.19 -17.82 45.35
CA ILE A 193 3.19 -19.04 46.18
C ILE A 193 3.63 -18.75 47.63
N ARG A 194 4.56 -17.80 47.84
CA ARG A 194 5.02 -17.44 49.18
C ARG A 194 3.95 -16.66 49.94
N THR A 195 3.23 -15.77 49.26
CA THR A 195 2.21 -14.90 49.86
C THR A 195 0.85 -15.59 50.06
N GLY A 196 0.47 -16.51 49.16
CA GLY A 196 -0.85 -17.17 49.16
C GLY A 196 -1.09 -18.21 50.27
N ARG A 197 -0.10 -18.45 51.15
CA ARG A 197 -0.24 -19.36 52.30
C ARG A 197 -1.28 -18.87 53.32
N MET A 198 -1.45 -17.55 53.48
CA MET A 198 -2.44 -16.97 54.39
C MET A 198 -3.87 -17.10 53.82
N ASP A 199 -4.06 -16.86 52.53
CA ASP A 199 -5.41 -16.88 51.91
C ASP A 199 -6.01 -18.29 51.88
N LEU A 200 -5.18 -19.32 51.67
CA LEU A 200 -5.60 -20.72 51.75
C LEU A 200 -6.00 -21.14 53.17
N ALA A 201 -5.34 -20.59 54.20
CA ALA A 201 -5.70 -20.85 55.58
C ALA A 201 -7.05 -20.21 55.93
N VAL A 202 -7.29 -18.96 55.52
CA VAL A 202 -8.56 -18.25 55.74
C VAL A 202 -9.72 -18.91 54.97
N ALA A 203 -9.52 -19.28 53.70
CA ALA A 203 -10.55 -19.94 52.90
C ALA A 203 -10.98 -21.30 53.47
N ARG A 204 -10.04 -22.04 54.10
CA ARG A 204 -10.33 -23.31 54.78
C ARG A 204 -11.11 -23.10 56.08
N VAL A 205 -10.83 -22.04 56.83
CA VAL A 205 -11.58 -21.67 58.05
C VAL A 205 -13.02 -21.25 57.71
N LEU A 206 -13.22 -20.63 56.54
CA LEU A 206 -14.54 -20.21 56.05
C LEU A 206 -15.35 -21.32 55.34
N GLY A 207 -14.80 -22.53 55.20
CA GLY A 207 -15.52 -23.69 54.64
C GLY A 207 -15.64 -23.71 53.12
N PHE A 208 -14.89 -22.88 52.39
CA PHE A 208 -14.91 -22.89 50.93
C PHE A 208 -14.26 -24.16 50.35
N SER A 209 -14.88 -24.72 49.30
CA SER A 209 -14.31 -25.82 48.54
C SER A 209 -13.03 -25.36 47.81
N SER A 210 -11.97 -26.18 47.82
CA SER A 210 -10.73 -25.88 47.08
C SER A 210 -10.94 -25.62 45.58
N ARG A 211 -12.06 -26.10 45.01
CA ARG A 211 -12.47 -25.82 43.62
C ARG A 211 -13.02 -24.39 43.43
N GLN A 212 -13.77 -23.85 44.39
CA GLN A 212 -14.35 -22.50 44.30
C GLN A 212 -13.28 -21.42 44.42
N PHE A 213 -12.34 -21.59 45.36
CA PHE A 213 -11.19 -20.70 45.50
C PHE A 213 -10.33 -20.68 44.22
N PHE A 214 -10.12 -21.84 43.61
CA PHE A 214 -9.38 -21.95 42.35
C PHE A 214 -10.10 -21.25 41.19
N LEU A 215 -11.41 -21.46 41.02
CA LEU A 215 -12.21 -20.81 39.98
C LEU A 215 -12.17 -19.28 40.12
N SER A 216 -12.25 -18.76 41.35
CA SER A 216 -12.15 -17.32 41.62
C SER A 216 -10.78 -16.77 41.21
N LEU A 217 -9.70 -17.44 41.59
CA LEU A 217 -8.34 -17.00 41.26
C LEU A 217 -8.06 -17.10 39.76
N ALA A 218 -8.53 -18.16 39.10
CA ALA A 218 -8.41 -18.32 37.66
C ALA A 218 -9.18 -17.23 36.89
N ALA A 219 -10.40 -16.90 37.32
CA ALA A 219 -11.21 -15.83 36.74
C ALA A 219 -10.54 -14.46 36.89
N GLU A 220 -10.03 -14.13 38.09
CA GLU A 220 -9.30 -12.89 38.35
C GLU A 220 -8.08 -12.77 37.42
N ARG A 221 -7.27 -13.82 37.33
CA ARG A 221 -6.07 -13.82 36.46
C ARG A 221 -6.42 -13.73 34.99
N MET A 222 -7.53 -14.35 34.56
CA MET A 222 -8.00 -14.26 33.17
C MET A 222 -8.49 -12.86 32.81
N ILE A 223 -9.22 -12.19 33.72
CA ILE A 223 -9.66 -10.80 33.53
C ILE A 223 -8.44 -9.88 33.40
N ILE A 224 -7.46 -10.00 34.31
CA ILE A 224 -6.24 -9.20 34.25
C ILE A 224 -5.48 -9.46 32.95
N ALA A 225 -5.35 -10.72 32.52
CA ALA A 225 -4.68 -11.07 31.28
C ALA A 225 -5.36 -10.46 30.05
N VAL A 226 -6.69 -10.56 29.96
CA VAL A 226 -7.46 -9.97 28.85
C VAL A 226 -7.30 -8.44 28.82
N LEU A 227 -7.41 -7.78 29.97
CA LEU A 227 -7.22 -6.33 30.06
C LEU A 227 -5.80 -5.90 29.70
N ALA A 228 -4.78 -6.65 30.16
CA ALA A 228 -3.38 -6.37 29.84
C ALA A 228 -3.09 -6.57 28.34
N ILE A 229 -3.62 -7.62 27.71
CA ILE A 229 -3.48 -7.86 26.27
C ILE A 229 -4.17 -6.74 25.48
N ALA A 230 -5.38 -6.36 25.85
CA ALA A 230 -6.12 -5.28 25.19
C ALA A 230 -5.39 -3.94 25.30
N ALA A 231 -4.93 -3.58 26.50
CA ALA A 231 -4.16 -2.36 26.73
C ALA A 231 -2.82 -2.38 25.96
N GLY A 232 -2.12 -3.51 25.97
CA GLY A 232 -0.86 -3.68 25.23
C GLY A 232 -1.05 -3.57 23.71
N ALA A 233 -2.12 -4.18 23.16
CA ALA A 233 -2.47 -4.07 21.75
C ALA A 233 -2.79 -2.63 21.35
N ALA A 234 -3.55 -1.90 22.18
CA ALA A 234 -3.86 -0.50 21.94
C ALA A 234 -2.59 0.38 21.96
N MET A 235 -1.71 0.17 22.96
CA MET A 235 -0.43 0.89 23.05
C MET A 235 0.55 0.51 21.95
N GLY A 236 0.47 -0.68 21.35
CA GLY A 236 1.30 -1.06 20.21
C GLY A 236 0.77 -0.49 18.89
N TYR A 237 -0.55 -0.51 18.71
CA TYR A 237 -1.19 -0.10 17.46
C TYR A 237 -1.20 1.42 17.28
N TRP A 238 -1.58 2.18 18.31
CA TRP A 238 -1.78 3.63 18.19
C TRP A 238 -0.50 4.38 17.84
N PRO A 239 0.62 4.24 18.58
CA PRO A 239 1.87 4.92 18.22
C PRO A 239 2.47 4.36 16.94
N GLY A 240 2.17 3.10 16.58
CA GLY A 240 2.63 2.49 15.34
C GLY A 240 2.07 3.19 14.09
N LEU A 241 0.82 3.67 14.15
CA LEU A 241 0.24 4.49 13.08
C LEU A 241 0.95 5.83 12.94
N GLU A 242 1.26 6.49 14.07
CA GLU A 242 1.95 7.77 14.07
C GLU A 242 3.38 7.64 13.50
N ILE A 243 4.12 6.61 13.91
CA ILE A 243 5.47 6.36 13.42
C ILE A 243 5.47 6.11 11.91
N LEU A 244 4.44 5.46 11.37
CA LEU A 244 4.35 5.21 9.94
C LEU A 244 4.32 6.51 9.14
N GLU A 245 3.60 7.53 9.62
CA GLU A 245 3.57 8.86 9.00
C GLU A 245 4.95 9.54 9.00
N LEU A 246 5.76 9.33 10.05
CA LEU A 246 7.12 9.88 10.13
C LEU A 246 8.14 9.13 9.26
N VAL A 247 7.90 7.84 8.97
CA VAL A 247 8.79 6.98 8.18
C VAL A 247 8.45 7.04 6.68
N ASP A 248 7.30 7.61 6.32
CA ASP A 248 6.84 7.84 4.95
C ASP A 248 7.62 8.96 4.23
N LEU A 249 8.91 9.11 4.51
CA LEU A 249 9.80 10.07 3.88
C LEU A 249 10.94 9.31 3.19
N THR A 250 11.03 9.44 1.87
CA THR A 250 12.18 8.99 1.08
C THR A 250 13.46 9.70 1.57
N PRO A 251 14.67 9.21 1.22
CA PRO A 251 15.93 9.90 1.54
C PRO A 251 16.01 11.35 1.05
N GLN A 252 15.10 11.75 0.14
CA GLN A 252 14.96 13.09 -0.41
C GLN A 252 13.88 13.94 0.30
N GLY A 253 13.15 13.37 1.26
CA GLY A 253 12.10 14.05 2.02
C GLY A 253 10.71 14.05 1.34
N ASP A 254 10.55 13.32 0.24
CA ASP A 254 9.26 13.17 -0.45
C ASP A 254 8.53 11.92 0.04
N ALA A 255 7.19 11.92 -0.02
CA ALA A 255 6.39 10.74 0.26
C ALA A 255 6.73 9.60 -0.73
N PRO A 256 6.93 8.35 -0.26
CA PRO A 256 7.18 7.21 -1.13
C PRO A 256 5.92 6.91 -1.95
N VAL A 257 6.14 6.56 -3.21
CA VAL A 257 5.09 6.16 -4.14
C VAL A 257 5.37 4.74 -4.60
N PRO A 258 4.44 3.78 -4.40
CA PRO A 258 3.12 3.92 -3.74
C PRO A 258 3.21 4.14 -2.22
N PRO A 259 2.16 4.72 -1.58
CA PRO A 259 2.17 5.01 -0.14
C PRO A 259 2.32 3.73 0.69
N LEU A 260 3.03 3.83 1.82
CA LEU A 260 3.24 2.70 2.73
C LEU A 260 1.92 2.34 3.44
N LEU A 261 1.48 1.09 3.27
CA LEU A 261 0.32 0.57 3.99
C LEU A 261 0.77 -0.32 5.17
N PRO A 262 0.19 -0.14 6.37
CA PRO A 262 0.46 -1.06 7.47
C PRO A 262 0.02 -2.47 7.10
N SER A 263 0.98 -3.39 6.97
CA SER A 263 0.68 -4.80 6.77
C SER A 263 0.79 -5.56 8.10
N VAL A 264 -0.31 -6.14 8.55
CA VAL A 264 -0.33 -6.98 9.76
C VAL A 264 -0.31 -8.45 9.34
N LYS A 265 0.75 -9.15 9.72
CA LYS A 265 0.85 -10.60 9.49
C LYS A 265 -0.01 -11.34 10.51
N GLY A 266 -1.21 -11.72 10.09
CA GLY A 266 -2.21 -12.35 10.96
C GLY A 266 -1.72 -13.59 11.72
N TRP A 267 -0.85 -14.40 11.10
CA TRP A 267 -0.28 -15.60 11.74
C TRP A 267 0.68 -15.26 12.90
N LEU A 268 1.49 -14.20 12.77
CA LEU A 268 2.37 -13.73 13.84
C LEU A 268 1.53 -13.22 15.01
N MET A 269 0.52 -12.40 14.72
CA MET A 269 -0.40 -11.87 15.73
C MET A 269 -1.10 -13.01 16.48
N ALA A 270 -1.64 -13.99 15.76
CA ALA A 270 -2.27 -15.16 16.35
C ALA A 270 -1.30 -15.96 17.23
N GLY A 271 -0.07 -16.17 16.77
CA GLY A 271 0.98 -16.86 17.54
C GLY A 271 1.31 -16.16 18.86
N VAL A 272 1.38 -14.83 18.86
CA VAL A 272 1.67 -14.04 20.08
C VAL A 272 0.51 -14.09 21.05
N LEU A 273 -0.72 -13.91 20.58
CA LEU A 273 -1.91 -13.99 21.43
C LEU A 273 -2.05 -15.38 22.03
N ALA A 274 -1.83 -16.44 21.23
CA ALA A 274 -1.82 -17.81 21.72
C ALA A 274 -0.70 -18.04 22.75
N GLY A 275 0.49 -17.49 22.52
CA GLY A 275 1.61 -17.56 23.45
C GLY A 275 1.33 -16.86 24.79
N LEU A 276 0.75 -15.65 24.76
CA LEU A 276 0.35 -14.89 25.95
C LEU A 276 -0.74 -15.60 26.75
N LEU A 277 -1.77 -16.13 26.07
CA LEU A 277 -2.81 -16.95 26.69
C LEU A 277 -2.21 -18.23 27.29
N GLY A 278 -1.33 -18.91 26.55
CA GLY A 278 -0.59 -20.08 27.02
C GLY A 278 0.20 -19.78 28.29
N ALA A 279 0.94 -18.67 28.32
CA ALA A 279 1.72 -18.28 29.49
C ALA A 279 0.83 -17.93 30.70
N ALA A 280 -0.32 -17.27 30.48
CA ALA A 280 -1.29 -17.01 31.54
C ALA A 280 -1.88 -18.31 32.12
N THR A 281 -2.27 -19.26 31.26
CA THR A 281 -2.78 -20.57 31.72
C THR A 281 -1.71 -21.39 32.46
N LEU A 282 -0.44 -21.33 32.01
CA LEU A 282 0.68 -21.98 32.68
C LEU A 282 0.93 -21.38 34.08
N SER A 283 0.86 -20.05 34.23
CA SER A 283 0.99 -19.40 35.54
C SER A 283 -0.09 -19.89 36.52
N VAL A 284 -1.34 -19.98 36.06
CA VAL A 284 -2.45 -20.54 36.86
C VAL A 284 -2.18 -22.01 37.20
N GLY A 285 -1.74 -22.82 36.24
CA GLY A 285 -1.40 -24.23 36.45
C GLY A 285 -0.27 -24.43 37.46
N PHE A 286 0.78 -23.60 37.40
CA PHE A 286 1.90 -23.64 38.33
C PHE A 286 1.45 -23.31 39.76
N ALA A 287 0.58 -22.31 39.94
CA ALA A 287 -0.02 -21.99 41.23
C ALA A 287 -0.80 -23.18 41.81
N VAL A 288 -1.52 -23.96 40.98
CA VAL A 288 -2.25 -25.16 41.41
C VAL A 288 -1.30 -26.26 41.88
N VAL A 289 -0.27 -26.57 41.09
CA VAL A 289 0.70 -27.63 41.43
C VAL A 289 1.42 -27.26 42.74
N ALA A 290 1.81 -26.00 42.88
CA ALA A 290 2.45 -25.51 44.10
C ALA A 290 1.52 -25.59 45.32
N ALA A 291 0.25 -25.19 45.18
CA ALA A 291 -0.74 -25.29 46.25
C ALA A 291 -1.02 -26.75 46.67
N ARG A 292 -0.97 -27.70 45.73
CA ARG A 292 -1.13 -29.14 46.02
C ARG A 292 0.10 -29.78 46.67
N ARG A 293 1.31 -29.28 46.37
CA ARG A 293 2.56 -29.80 46.94
C ARG A 293 2.83 -29.31 48.37
N LEU A 294 2.10 -28.30 48.85
CA LEU A 294 2.16 -27.88 50.26
C LEU A 294 1.42 -28.91 51.13
N ASN A 295 2.20 -29.83 51.68
CA ASN A 295 1.74 -30.92 52.52
C ASN A 295 1.15 -30.36 53.83
N THR A 296 -0.10 -30.71 54.12
CA THR A 296 -0.88 -30.26 55.30
C THR A 296 -0.22 -30.59 56.66
N ALA A 297 0.81 -31.43 56.68
CA ALA A 297 1.53 -31.83 57.88
C ALA A 297 2.65 -30.87 58.31
N GLU A 298 3.21 -30.06 57.41
CA GLU A 298 4.30 -29.11 57.77
C GLU A 298 3.77 -27.76 58.28
N VAL A 299 2.60 -27.33 57.81
CA VAL A 299 2.01 -26.03 58.18
C VAL A 299 1.54 -26.00 59.65
N LEU A 300 1.20 -27.16 60.24
CA LEU A 300 0.86 -27.26 61.67
C LEU A 300 2.09 -27.36 62.58
N ARG A 301 3.30 -27.55 62.04
CA ARG A 301 4.53 -27.71 62.83
C ARG A 301 5.46 -26.49 62.79
N GLY A 302 5.20 -25.56 61.87
CA GLY A 302 5.89 -24.26 61.76
C GLY A 302 5.24 -23.13 62.56
N GLY A 303 4.27 -23.43 63.42
CA GLY A 303 3.68 -22.46 64.34
C GLY A 303 4.55 -22.25 65.58
N ILE A 304 5.55 -21.39 65.44
CA ILE A 304 6.03 -20.45 66.48
C ILE A 304 6.25 -19.10 65.82
#